data_AF-A0A921GQZ5-F1
#
_entry.id   AF-A0A921GQZ5-F1
#
_cell.length_a   1.000
_cell.length_b   1.000
_cell.length_c   1.000
_cell.angle_alpha   90.00
_cell.angle_beta   90.00
_cell.angle_gamma   90.00
#
_symmetry.space_group_name_H-M   'P 1'
#
loop_
_entity.id
_entity.type
_entity.pdbx_description
1 polymer ?
#
loop_
_entity_poly.entity_id
_entity_poly.type
_entity_poly.pdbx_seq_one_letter_code
_entity_poly.pdbx_strand_id
1 'polypeptide(L)'
;QLIAPGLPAFAEQQLMAELMNSYGKTWHTWHTGRHDKRGGHPLPLGDPMLMWSFNRDGESDPGLASDRARVLGLDPDATRERRQQLLDRAHPQHGVDALASEFSGTTPIPGVREAAPGHDREEAPDASPAPWPDRDG
;
A
#
# COMPACT_ATOMS: atom_id res chain seq x y z
N GLN A 1 4.04 -5.27 -2.61
CA GLN A 1 4.51 -4.37 -3.67
C GLN A 1 3.38 -4.14 -4.65
N LEU A 2 3.07 -2.86 -4.95
CA LEU A 2 2.13 -2.46 -6.00
C LEU A 2 2.74 -2.72 -7.39
N ILE A 3 1.92 -3.22 -8.32
CA ILE A 3 2.32 -3.56 -9.69
C ILE A 3 1.19 -3.20 -10.66
N ALA A 4 1.51 -3.02 -11.95
CA ALA A 4 0.54 -2.81 -13.03
C ALA A 4 0.80 -3.86 -14.13
N PRO A 5 0.19 -5.05 -14.06
CA PRO A 5 0.44 -6.12 -15.03
C PRO A 5 0.01 -5.70 -16.43
N GLY A 6 0.76 -6.14 -17.44
CA GLY A 6 0.43 -5.90 -18.84
C GLY A 6 0.87 -4.52 -19.39
N LEU A 7 1.38 -3.62 -18.54
CA LEU A 7 1.98 -2.37 -19.02
C LEU A 7 3.44 -2.58 -19.45
N PRO A 8 3.90 -1.90 -20.53
CA PRO A 8 5.32 -1.78 -20.83
C PRO A 8 6.08 -1.16 -19.65
N ALA A 9 7.34 -1.59 -19.45
CA ALA A 9 8.16 -1.18 -18.30
C ALA A 9 8.25 0.33 -18.10
N PHE A 10 8.38 1.10 -19.18
CA PHE A 10 8.41 2.57 -19.12
C PHE A 10 7.09 3.17 -18.63
N ALA A 11 5.95 2.69 -19.13
CA ALA A 11 4.64 3.19 -18.71
C ALA A 11 4.35 2.84 -17.24
N GLU A 12 4.71 1.61 -16.85
CA GLU A 12 4.61 1.16 -15.46
C GLU A 12 5.46 2.04 -14.53
N GLN A 13 6.69 2.37 -14.91
CA GLN A 13 7.56 3.24 -14.14
C GLN A 13 6.94 4.64 -13.94
N GLN A 14 6.39 5.25 -15.00
CA GLN A 14 5.76 6.56 -14.91
C GLN A 14 4.57 6.52 -13.96
N LEU A 15 3.74 5.49 -14.06
CA LEU A 15 2.61 5.28 -13.15
C LEU A 15 3.08 5.11 -11.69
N MET A 16 4.13 4.31 -11.44
CA MET A 16 4.67 4.16 -10.09
C MET A 16 5.25 5.46 -9.54
N ALA A 17 5.82 6.31 -10.39
CA ALA A 17 6.34 7.59 -9.96
C ALA A 17 5.24 8.55 -9.47
N GLU A 18 4.01 8.41 -9.97
CA GLU A 18 2.83 9.15 -9.47
C GLU A 18 2.30 8.53 -8.17
N LEU A 19 2.33 7.20 -8.05
CA LEU A 19 1.69 6.48 -6.94
C LEU A 19 2.60 6.24 -5.74
N MET A 20 3.93 6.29 -5.88
CA MET A 20 4.86 5.83 -4.83
C MET A 20 4.78 6.60 -3.51
N ASN A 21 4.34 7.86 -3.57
CA ASN A 21 4.15 8.71 -2.39
C ASN A 21 2.73 8.60 -1.82
N SER A 22 1.89 7.74 -2.40
CA SER A 22 0.55 7.45 -1.89
C SER A 22 0.56 6.15 -1.07
N TYR A 23 -0.05 6.18 0.11
CA TYR A 23 -0.44 4.97 0.82
C TYR A 23 -1.68 5.23 1.65
N GLY A 24 -2.50 4.19 1.76
CA GLY A 24 -3.82 4.25 2.34
C GLY A 24 -3.88 3.61 3.72
N LYS A 25 -4.85 4.05 4.51
CA LYS A 25 -5.22 3.49 5.79
C LYS A 25 -6.72 3.29 5.74
N THR A 26 -7.16 2.09 6.07
CA THR A 26 -8.57 1.73 5.93
C THR A 26 -9.01 0.94 7.13
N TRP A 27 -10.14 1.31 7.71
CA TRP A 27 -10.82 0.50 8.71
C TRP A 27 -11.66 -0.57 8.01
N HIS A 28 -11.39 -1.84 8.30
CA HIS A 28 -12.21 -2.96 7.86
C HIS A 28 -13.13 -3.40 8.99
N THR A 29 -14.43 -3.54 8.71
CA THR A 29 -15.41 -4.06 9.68
C THR A 29 -15.80 -5.52 9.37
N TRP A 30 -15.14 -6.18 8.41
CA TRP A 30 -15.21 -7.62 8.19
C TRP A 30 -13.84 -8.15 7.79
N HIS A 31 -13.65 -9.47 7.88
CA HIS A 31 -12.51 -10.16 7.30
C HIS A 31 -13.02 -11.19 6.28
N THR A 32 -12.61 -11.12 5.02
CA THR A 32 -13.08 -12.06 3.98
C THR A 32 -12.32 -13.40 3.96
N GLY A 33 -11.36 -13.56 4.87
CA GLY A 33 -10.45 -14.72 4.93
C GLY A 33 -9.20 -14.48 4.09
N ARG A 34 -8.30 -15.47 4.07
CA ARG A 34 -7.15 -15.45 3.16
C ARG A 34 -7.39 -16.46 2.03
N HIS A 35 -6.83 -16.24 0.85
CA HIS A 35 -7.00 -17.18 -0.25
C HIS A 35 -6.42 -18.58 0.05
N ASP A 36 -5.42 -18.66 0.95
CA ASP A 36 -4.76 -19.88 1.43
C ASP A 36 -5.43 -20.46 2.70
N LYS A 37 -6.43 -19.79 3.30
CA LYS A 37 -7.08 -20.21 4.55
C LYS A 37 -8.60 -20.01 4.51
N ARG A 38 -9.35 -21.01 4.95
CA ARG A 38 -10.78 -20.81 5.28
C ARG A 38 -10.92 -19.92 6.52
N GLY A 39 -12.04 -19.20 6.63
CA GLY A 39 -12.35 -18.42 7.85
C GLY A 39 -12.74 -16.96 7.63
N GLY A 40 -13.28 -16.59 6.47
CA GLY A 40 -13.90 -15.28 6.29
C GLY A 40 -15.23 -15.15 7.03
N HIS A 41 -15.51 -13.96 7.56
CA HIS A 41 -16.82 -13.59 8.10
C HIS A 41 -17.86 -13.55 6.97
N PRO A 42 -19.09 -14.02 7.22
CA PRO A 42 -20.15 -14.00 6.23
C PRO A 42 -20.77 -12.59 6.02
N LEU A 43 -20.61 -11.67 6.97
CA LEU A 43 -21.26 -10.35 6.99
C LEU A 43 -20.35 -9.23 7.58
N PRO A 44 -20.64 -7.94 7.30
CA PRO A 44 -19.91 -6.71 7.75
C PRO A 44 -19.88 -6.40 9.25
N LEU A 45 -20.02 -7.40 10.10
CA LEU A 45 -20.35 -7.22 11.51
C LEU A 45 -19.20 -7.53 12.47
N GLY A 46 -17.97 -7.53 11.98
CA GLY A 46 -16.77 -7.67 12.81
C GLY A 46 -16.34 -6.34 13.43
N ASP A 47 -15.50 -6.43 14.45
CA ASP A 47 -14.89 -5.25 15.06
C ASP A 47 -14.02 -4.49 14.04
N PRO A 48 -13.98 -3.15 14.10
CA PRO A 48 -13.12 -2.36 13.23
C PRO A 48 -11.64 -2.73 13.42
N MET A 49 -11.01 -3.16 12.34
CA MET A 49 -9.57 -3.44 12.28
C MET A 49 -8.88 -2.44 11.35
N LEU A 50 -7.78 -1.86 11.83
CA LEU A 50 -6.96 -0.98 11.01
C LEU A 50 -6.15 -1.83 10.01
N MET A 51 -6.35 -1.56 8.72
CA MET A 51 -5.48 -2.05 7.67
C MET A 51 -4.58 -0.92 7.18
N TRP A 52 -3.34 -1.31 6.90
CA TRP A 52 -2.25 -0.40 6.63
C TRP A 52 -1.32 -0.97 5.56
N SER A 53 -0.61 -0.11 4.84
CA SER A 53 0.39 -0.52 3.85
C SER A 53 1.70 -1.00 4.51
N PHE A 54 2.22 -2.16 4.13
CA PHE A 54 3.55 -2.58 4.56
C PHE A 54 4.62 -1.57 4.09
N ASN A 55 5.35 -1.02 5.05
CA ASN A 55 6.31 0.07 4.89
C ASN A 55 7.76 -0.38 5.13
N ARG A 56 7.96 -1.61 5.63
CA ARG A 56 9.28 -2.20 5.87
C ARG A 56 9.37 -3.58 5.24
N ASP A 57 10.57 -3.96 4.82
CA ASP A 57 10.83 -5.32 4.39
C ASP A 57 10.67 -6.26 5.61
N GLY A 58 9.98 -7.39 5.41
CA GLY A 58 9.69 -8.37 6.46
C GLY A 58 8.33 -8.24 7.15
N GLU A 59 7.55 -7.18 6.90
CA GLU A 59 6.20 -7.04 7.50
C GLU A 59 5.14 -7.92 6.82
N SER A 60 5.32 -8.19 5.52
CA SER A 60 4.47 -9.11 4.77
C SER A 60 4.85 -10.56 5.04
N ASP A 61 3.83 -11.41 5.18
CA ASP A 61 3.98 -12.88 5.15
C ASP A 61 4.75 -13.30 3.87
N PRO A 62 5.92 -13.98 4.00
CA PRO A 62 6.73 -14.39 2.86
C PRO A 62 6.02 -15.37 1.92
N GLY A 63 5.15 -16.23 2.46
CA GLY A 63 4.35 -17.17 1.67
C GLY A 63 3.39 -16.44 0.75
N LEU A 64 2.65 -15.44 1.28
CA LEU A 64 1.78 -14.59 0.48
C LEU A 64 2.55 -13.81 -0.60
N ALA A 65 3.74 -13.30 -0.26
CA ALA A 65 4.56 -12.55 -1.21
C ALA A 65 5.06 -13.44 -2.36
N SER A 66 5.52 -14.65 -2.05
CA SER A 66 5.97 -15.65 -3.02
C SER A 66 4.82 -16.13 -3.91
N ASP A 67 3.67 -16.43 -3.32
CA ASP A 67 2.48 -16.87 -4.06
C ASP A 67 2.00 -15.78 -5.04
N ARG A 68 1.98 -14.52 -4.59
CA ARG A 68 1.69 -13.37 -5.45
C ARG A 68 2.67 -13.29 -6.64
N ALA A 69 3.98 -13.39 -6.37
CA ALA A 69 5.00 -13.30 -7.42
C ALA A 69 4.82 -14.41 -8.45
N ARG A 70 4.58 -15.65 -8.00
CA ARG A 70 4.30 -16.79 -8.87
C ARG A 70 3.05 -16.60 -9.73
N VAL A 71 1.93 -16.22 -9.11
CA VAL A 71 0.65 -16.04 -9.82
C VAL A 71 0.72 -14.94 -10.88
N LEU A 72 1.49 -13.89 -10.61
CA LEU A 72 1.63 -12.74 -11.52
C LEU A 72 2.84 -12.83 -12.45
N GLY A 73 3.63 -13.91 -12.38
CA GLY A 73 4.85 -14.07 -13.18
C GLY A 73 5.90 -12.97 -12.94
N LEU A 74 6.03 -12.51 -11.70
CA LEU A 74 6.91 -11.40 -11.33
C LEU A 74 8.26 -11.92 -10.85
N ASP A 75 9.30 -11.18 -11.22
CA ASP A 75 10.59 -11.19 -10.53
C ASP A 75 10.64 -9.97 -9.59
N PRO A 76 10.46 -10.17 -8.26
CA PRO A 76 10.45 -9.07 -7.31
C PRO A 76 11.79 -8.33 -7.24
N ASP A 77 12.92 -9.02 -7.41
CA ASP A 77 14.25 -8.43 -7.30
C ASP A 77 14.57 -7.58 -8.52
N ALA A 78 14.28 -8.09 -9.73
CA ALA A 78 14.38 -7.29 -10.96
C ALA A 78 13.45 -6.07 -10.93
N THR A 79 12.24 -6.22 -10.36
CA THR A 79 11.31 -5.10 -10.18
C THR A 79 11.88 -4.06 -9.21
N ARG A 80 12.53 -4.49 -8.12
CA ARG A 80 13.17 -3.62 -7.13
C ARG A 80 14.36 -2.87 -7.73
N GLU A 81 15.17 -3.54 -8.55
CA GLU A 81 16.31 -2.95 -9.26
C GLU A 81 15.85 -1.87 -10.24
N ARG A 82 14.86 -2.18 -11.10
CA ARG A 82 14.32 -1.22 -12.08
C ARG A 82 13.75 0.05 -11.45
N ARG A 83 13.25 -0.05 -10.21
CA ARG A 83 12.63 1.05 -9.48
C ARG A 83 13.60 1.86 -8.61
N GLN A 84 14.90 1.53 -8.56
CA GLN A 84 15.87 2.31 -7.78
C GLN A 84 15.91 3.79 -8.19
N GLN A 85 15.75 4.08 -9.48
CA GLN A 85 15.65 5.45 -10.01
C GLN A 85 14.46 6.28 -9.49
N LEU A 86 13.46 5.63 -8.85
CA LEU A 86 12.33 6.35 -8.25
C LEU A 86 12.67 6.92 -6.86
N LEU A 87 13.79 6.51 -6.24
CA LEU A 87 14.16 6.94 -4.90
C LEU A 87 14.28 8.46 -4.77
N ASP A 88 14.75 9.14 -5.82
CA ASP A 88 14.88 10.60 -5.84
C ASP A 88 13.52 11.33 -5.82
N ARG A 89 12.44 10.61 -6.16
CA ARG A 89 11.06 11.12 -6.13
C ARG A 89 10.34 10.75 -4.84
N ALA A 90 10.95 9.97 -3.96
CA ALA A 90 10.38 9.61 -2.68
C ALA A 90 10.50 10.77 -1.69
N HIS A 91 9.41 11.11 -1.02
CA HIS A 91 9.40 12.14 0.01
C HIS A 91 8.86 11.57 1.33
N PRO A 92 9.27 12.09 2.50
CA PRO A 92 8.75 11.65 3.78
C PRO A 92 7.23 11.78 3.85
N GLN A 93 6.58 10.85 4.56
CA GLN A 93 5.12 10.79 4.63
C GLN A 93 4.63 10.54 6.06
N HIS A 94 3.40 10.96 6.33
CA HIS A 94 2.82 10.92 7.68
C HIS A 94 2.23 9.57 8.10
N GLY A 95 2.78 9.00 9.16
CA GLY A 95 2.34 7.79 9.81
C GLY A 95 3.03 6.52 9.30
N VAL A 96 4.01 6.61 8.40
CA VAL A 96 4.84 5.48 7.96
C VAL A 96 5.23 4.54 9.11
N ASP A 97 5.61 5.11 10.25
CA ASP A 97 6.09 4.36 11.42
C ASP A 97 4.98 4.01 12.44
N ALA A 98 3.72 4.34 12.17
CA ALA A 98 2.61 4.19 13.14
C ALA A 98 2.39 2.77 13.65
N LEU A 99 2.71 1.75 12.84
CA LEU A 99 2.62 0.34 13.22
C LEU A 99 3.99 -0.36 13.29
N ALA A 100 5.09 0.39 13.23
CA ALA A 100 6.43 -0.20 13.17
C ALA A 100 6.76 -1.09 14.40
N SER A 101 6.16 -0.80 15.57
CA SER A 101 6.32 -1.58 16.80
C SER A 101 5.57 -2.91 16.81
N GLU A 102 4.57 -3.08 15.94
CA GLU A 102 3.76 -4.30 15.86
C GLU A 102 4.49 -5.43 15.11
N PHE A 103 5.63 -5.13 14.49
CA PHE A 103 6.42 -6.08 13.72
C PHE A 103 7.85 -6.19 14.29
N SER A 104 8.38 -7.41 14.30
CA SER A 104 9.76 -7.69 14.70
C SER A 104 10.58 -8.22 13.53
N GLY A 105 11.88 -7.94 13.50
CA GLY A 105 12.79 -8.47 12.47
C GLY A 105 12.64 -7.80 11.10
N THR A 106 12.08 -6.60 11.05
CA THR A 106 11.87 -5.83 9.82
C THR A 106 13.04 -4.90 9.53
N THR A 107 13.23 -4.56 8.26
CA THR A 107 14.27 -3.62 7.83
C THR A 107 13.67 -2.45 7.04
N PRO A 108 14.15 -1.20 7.21
CA PRO A 108 13.67 -0.06 6.44
C PRO A 108 13.78 -0.26 4.93
N ILE A 109 12.77 0.24 4.19
CA ILE A 109 12.82 0.32 2.73
C ILE A 109 13.41 1.69 2.34
N PRO A 110 14.45 1.75 1.48
CA PRO A 110 14.97 3.03 0.99
C PRO A 110 13.86 3.91 0.38
N GLY A 111 13.84 5.18 0.76
CA GLY A 111 12.84 6.16 0.31
C GLY A 111 11.54 6.19 1.13
N VAL A 112 11.22 5.14 1.89
CA VAL A 112 10.03 5.12 2.77
C VAL A 112 10.42 5.67 4.14
N ARG A 113 9.94 6.87 4.48
CA ARG A 113 10.34 7.59 5.70
C ARG A 113 9.16 8.32 6.33
N GLU A 114 9.11 8.34 7.66
CA GLU A 114 8.18 9.18 8.42
C GLU A 114 8.48 10.67 8.20
N ALA A 115 7.43 11.46 8.02
CA ALA A 115 7.54 12.91 7.94
C ALA A 115 7.83 13.52 9.32
N ALA A 116 8.61 14.60 9.35
CA ALA A 116 8.85 15.30 10.61
C ALA A 116 7.54 15.91 11.15
N PRO A 117 7.32 15.91 12.47
CA PRO A 117 6.17 16.58 13.07
C PRO A 117 6.18 18.08 12.69
N GLY A 118 5.06 18.57 12.14
CA GLY A 118 4.89 19.97 11.73
C GLY A 118 5.10 20.28 10.24
N HIS A 119 5.31 19.27 9.38
CA HIS A 119 5.23 19.46 7.93
C HIS A 119 3.76 19.39 7.49
N ASP A 120 3.11 20.54 7.40
CA ASP A 120 1.75 20.64 6.86
C ASP A 120 1.67 19.99 5.47
N ARG A 121 0.51 19.39 5.16
CA ARG A 121 0.23 18.89 3.82
C ARG A 121 0.37 20.08 2.87
N GLU A 122 1.24 19.97 1.85
CA GLU A 122 0.98 20.74 0.64
C GLU A 122 -0.41 20.30 0.17
N GLU A 123 -1.34 21.25 0.17
CA GLU A 123 -2.76 21.02 0.02
C GLU A 123 -3.00 20.29 -1.30
N ALA A 124 -3.40 19.01 -1.22
CA ALA A 124 -3.85 18.29 -2.39
C ALA A 124 -5.02 19.08 -3.00
N PRO A 125 -5.08 19.30 -4.32
CA PRO A 125 -6.19 20.02 -4.93
C PRO A 125 -7.50 19.34 -4.52
N ASP A 126 -8.48 20.15 -4.11
CA ASP A 126 -9.77 19.72 -3.59
C ASP A 126 -10.39 18.63 -4.47
N ALA A 127 -10.32 17.40 -3.97
CA ALA A 127 -10.92 16.21 -4.59
C ALA A 127 -12.24 15.84 -3.89
N SER A 128 -12.96 16.83 -3.35
CA SER A 128 -14.30 16.62 -2.82
C SER A 128 -15.18 15.99 -3.90
N PRO A 129 -15.68 14.75 -3.70
CA PRO A 129 -16.61 14.16 -4.64
C PRO A 129 -17.90 14.98 -4.64
N ALA A 130 -18.48 15.20 -5.82
CA ALA A 130 -19.78 15.84 -5.96
C ALA A 130 -20.82 15.14 -5.06
N PRO A 131 -21.72 15.90 -4.40
CA PRO A 131 -22.74 15.32 -3.53
C PRO A 131 -23.57 14.30 -4.31
N TRP A 132 -23.83 13.16 -3.68
CA TRP A 132 -24.67 12.10 -4.24
C TRP A 132 -26.06 12.67 -4.56
N PRO A 133 -26.66 12.37 -5.72
CA PRO A 133 -28.01 12.80 -6.01
C PRO A 133 -28.99 12.11 -5.05
N ASP A 134 -29.90 12.91 -4.47
CA ASP A 134 -30.94 12.43 -3.57
C ASP A 134 -31.74 11.30 -4.23
N ARG A 135 -31.87 10.18 -3.52
CA ARG A 135 -32.77 9.09 -3.90
C ARG A 135 -34.11 9.32 -3.23
N ASP A 136 -34.92 10.21 -3.79
CA ASP A 136 -36.36 10.19 -3.58
C ASP A 136 -37.05 10.65 -4.88
N GLY A 137 -37.78 9.69 -5.47
CA GLY A 137 -38.62 9.84 -6.66
C GLY A 137 -39.47 8.59 -6.82
#